data_AF-A0A2E7E7L5-F1
#
_entry.id   AF-A0A2E7E7L5-F1
#
_cell.length_a   1.000
_cell.length_b   1.000
_cell.length_c   1.000
_cell.angle_alpha   90.00
_cell.angle_beta   90.00
_cell.angle_gamma   90.00
#
_symmetry.space_group_name_H-M   'P 1'
#
loop_
_entity.id
_entity.type
_entity.pdbx_description
1 polymer ?
#
loop_
_entity_poly.entity_id
_entity_poly.type
_entity_poly.pdbx_seq_one_letter_code
_entity_poly.pdbx_strand_id
1 'polypeptide(L)'
;MASSFRTLSCRDLSWLSDMMATVSRSVRRCPYYKSVIQTGSIRFAKSLPILRSRCFSGVRMAPIYRLEVCMNVEFSKADELWHDAECYQSPSALHGWLTGHLAAGARPNRQQWLDEAYTYIELDDERPEPLSQFLTAMHDEVMSSLVSEDMHYQLLLPTDEDADVIEQVECLAQWSKGFLDGFGASGVKADQLSDDVLEVLRDLDAFSQASIDEPHAADNEVIYAELAEHARISALTVFYTLNRQPPASPALQ
;
A
#
# COMPACT_ATOMS: atom_id res chain seq x y z
N MET A 1 10.49 34.94 -21.21
CA MET A 1 9.55 34.02 -21.87
C MET A 1 9.00 33.11 -20.79
N ALA A 2 7.71 33.25 -20.49
CA ALA A 2 7.05 32.58 -19.38
C ALA A 2 6.88 31.08 -19.67
N SER A 3 7.35 30.23 -18.76
CA SER A 3 7.05 28.79 -18.74
C SER A 3 5.60 28.63 -18.29
N SER A 4 4.76 28.14 -19.19
CA SER A 4 3.38 27.76 -18.89
C SER A 4 3.38 26.36 -18.30
N PHE A 5 3.41 26.27 -16.96
CA PHE A 5 2.98 25.06 -16.26
C PHE A 5 1.47 24.92 -16.46
N ARG A 6 1.05 23.92 -17.22
CA ARG A 6 -0.36 23.52 -17.29
C ARG A 6 -0.68 22.77 -16.00
N THR A 7 -1.49 23.36 -15.14
CA THR A 7 -2.21 22.65 -14.08
C THR A 7 -3.19 21.68 -14.74
N LEU A 8 -2.87 20.38 -14.68
CA LEU A 8 -3.78 19.33 -15.14
C LEU A 8 -4.79 19.04 -14.03
N SER A 9 -6.07 19.13 -14.40
CA SER A 9 -7.20 19.15 -13.47
C SER A 9 -7.74 17.72 -13.26
N CYS A 10 -7.65 17.26 -12.01
CA CYS A 10 -8.27 16.06 -11.47
C CYS A 10 -9.81 16.17 -11.51
N ARG A 11 -10.43 16.05 -12.69
CA ARG A 11 -11.85 16.36 -12.87
C ARG A 11 -12.82 15.18 -13.02
N ASP A 12 -12.37 13.97 -13.28
CA ASP A 12 -13.30 12.83 -13.37
C ASP A 12 -12.71 11.57 -12.71
N LEU A 13 -12.93 11.43 -11.39
CA LEU A 13 -12.58 10.25 -10.59
C LEU A 13 -13.74 9.23 -10.49
N SER A 14 -14.73 9.31 -11.40
CA SER A 14 -15.87 8.39 -11.44
C SER A 14 -15.46 6.94 -11.68
N TRP A 15 -14.44 6.73 -12.53
CA TRP A 15 -13.84 5.42 -12.78
C TRP A 15 -13.15 4.84 -11.54
N LEU A 16 -12.59 5.68 -10.66
CA LEU A 16 -11.99 5.28 -9.39
C LEU A 16 -13.09 4.82 -8.43
N SER A 17 -14.22 5.53 -8.36
CA SER A 17 -15.40 5.06 -7.61
C SER A 17 -15.94 3.73 -8.14
N ASP A 18 -15.97 3.51 -9.46
CA ASP A 18 -16.46 2.26 -10.06
C ASP A 18 -15.46 1.10 -9.86
N MET A 19 -14.16 1.37 -9.93
CA MET A 19 -13.10 0.40 -9.62
C MET A 19 -13.08 0.05 -8.13
N MET A 20 -13.15 1.05 -7.25
CA MET A 20 -13.32 0.88 -5.80
C MET A 20 -14.55 0.05 -5.49
N ALA A 21 -15.68 0.37 -6.11
CA ALA A 21 -16.90 -0.41 -5.96
C ALA A 21 -16.74 -1.83 -6.51
N THR A 22 -15.93 -2.06 -7.53
CA THR A 22 -15.69 -3.39 -8.12
C THR A 22 -14.74 -4.23 -7.27
N VAL A 23 -13.59 -3.69 -6.88
CA VAL A 23 -12.61 -4.31 -5.97
C VAL A 23 -13.29 -4.58 -4.64
N SER A 24 -13.91 -3.56 -4.04
CA SER A 24 -14.65 -3.72 -2.79
C SER A 24 -15.82 -4.69 -2.91
N ARG A 25 -16.53 -4.79 -4.05
CA ARG A 25 -17.55 -5.85 -4.24
C ARG A 25 -16.94 -7.24 -4.40
N SER A 26 -15.78 -7.36 -5.03
CA SER A 26 -15.06 -8.64 -5.20
C SER A 26 -14.56 -9.14 -3.86
N VAL A 27 -13.87 -8.27 -3.12
CA VAL A 27 -13.36 -8.53 -1.77
C VAL A 27 -14.52 -8.77 -0.79
N ARG A 28 -15.60 -7.97 -0.81
CA ARG A 28 -16.83 -8.22 0.00
C ARG A 28 -17.54 -9.53 -0.33
N ARG A 29 -17.29 -10.12 -1.51
CA ARG A 29 -17.82 -11.42 -1.92
C ARG A 29 -16.86 -12.57 -1.60
N CYS A 30 -15.60 -12.29 -1.29
CA CYS A 30 -14.66 -13.28 -0.80
C CYS A 30 -15.14 -13.83 0.56
N PRO A 31 -15.32 -15.16 0.70
CA PRO A 31 -15.75 -15.78 1.97
C PRO A 31 -14.84 -15.41 3.14
N TYR A 32 -13.55 -15.21 2.87
CA TYR A 32 -12.52 -14.86 3.84
C TYR A 32 -12.63 -13.41 4.36
N TYR A 33 -12.96 -12.44 3.51
CA TYR A 33 -13.20 -11.05 3.94
C TYR A 33 -14.35 -10.94 4.96
N LYS A 34 -15.44 -11.70 4.74
CA LYS A 34 -16.54 -11.75 5.70
C LYS A 34 -16.15 -12.43 7.02
N SER A 35 -15.29 -13.45 6.99
CA SER A 35 -14.78 -14.06 8.23
C SER A 35 -13.88 -13.14 9.05
N VAL A 36 -13.17 -12.22 8.40
CA VAL A 36 -12.25 -11.26 9.03
C VAL A 36 -12.99 -10.10 9.71
N ILE A 37 -14.08 -9.58 9.13
CA ILE A 37 -14.80 -8.40 9.67
C ILE A 37 -15.88 -8.77 10.71
N GLN A 38 -16.46 -9.97 10.66
CA GLN A 38 -17.77 -10.21 11.28
C GLN A 38 -17.77 -10.53 12.79
N THR A 39 -16.63 -10.65 13.47
CA THR A 39 -16.65 -11.12 14.88
C THR A 39 -16.02 -10.21 15.93
N GLY A 40 -15.18 -9.22 15.65
CA GLY A 40 -14.53 -8.41 16.71
C GLY A 40 -13.91 -9.25 17.86
N SER A 41 -13.61 -10.52 17.57
CA SER A 41 -13.17 -11.57 18.48
C SER A 41 -12.80 -12.76 17.61
N ILE A 42 -11.52 -13.11 17.66
CA ILE A 42 -10.87 -14.21 16.95
C ILE A 42 -11.58 -15.55 17.26
N ARG A 43 -11.81 -16.40 16.23
CA ARG A 43 -11.64 -17.89 16.17
C ARG A 43 -12.69 -18.69 15.34
N PHE A 44 -12.15 -19.38 14.33
CA PHE A 44 -12.39 -20.72 13.72
C PHE A 44 -13.80 -21.28 13.42
N ALA A 45 -13.97 -21.82 12.19
CA ALA A 45 -13.90 -23.27 11.87
C ALA A 45 -14.86 -23.69 10.72
N LYS A 46 -14.31 -24.57 9.86
CA LYS A 46 -14.96 -25.53 8.95
C LYS A 46 -15.46 -25.05 7.57
N SER A 47 -14.61 -25.37 6.58
CA SER A 47 -14.90 -26.19 5.37
C SER A 47 -16.18 -25.87 4.60
N LEU A 48 -16.06 -25.52 3.29
CA LEU A 48 -16.91 -25.96 2.16
C LEU A 48 -16.53 -25.22 0.84
N PRO A 49 -16.98 -25.66 -0.36
CA PRO A 49 -16.08 -26.03 -1.45
C PRO A 49 -16.10 -25.13 -2.71
N ILE A 50 -15.02 -25.34 -3.48
CA ILE A 50 -14.62 -24.83 -4.80
C ILE A 50 -15.76 -24.64 -5.81
N LEU A 51 -15.81 -23.47 -6.45
CA LEU A 51 -16.44 -23.29 -7.76
C LEU A 51 -15.45 -22.71 -8.78
N ARG A 52 -15.26 -23.50 -9.84
CA ARG A 52 -14.39 -23.29 -10.97
C ARG A 52 -14.81 -22.10 -11.85
N SER A 53 -13.76 -21.53 -12.46
CA SER A 53 -13.58 -21.27 -13.91
C SER A 53 -13.81 -19.88 -14.50
N ARG A 54 -12.70 -19.45 -15.13
CA ARG A 54 -12.55 -18.91 -16.50
C ARG A 54 -12.96 -17.45 -16.73
N CYS A 55 -11.96 -16.61 -17.03
CA CYS A 55 -11.67 -16.15 -18.40
C CYS A 55 -10.63 -15.03 -18.35
N PHE A 56 -9.42 -15.22 -18.86
CA PHE A 56 -8.69 -14.14 -19.54
C PHE A 56 -7.76 -14.76 -20.59
N SER A 57 -8.07 -14.49 -21.85
CA SER A 57 -7.17 -14.75 -22.96
C SER A 57 -7.02 -13.46 -23.77
N GLY A 58 -5.79 -12.98 -23.85
CA GLY A 58 -5.28 -12.28 -25.03
C GLY A 58 -5.38 -10.75 -25.01
N VAL A 59 -4.30 -10.10 -24.59
CA VAL A 59 -3.78 -8.89 -25.25
C VAL A 59 -2.25 -8.97 -25.27
N ARG A 60 -1.66 -8.82 -26.45
CA ARG A 60 -0.20 -8.72 -26.66
C ARG A 60 0.21 -7.26 -26.45
N MET A 61 1.15 -7.02 -25.53
CA MET A 61 1.85 -5.75 -25.35
C MET A 61 3.03 -5.65 -26.34
N ALA A 62 3.16 -4.50 -27.00
CA ALA A 62 4.36 -4.13 -27.76
C ALA A 62 4.97 -2.87 -27.13
N PRO A 63 6.30 -2.74 -27.12
CA PRO A 63 7.00 -1.95 -26.12
C PRO A 63 7.29 -0.53 -26.61
N ILE A 64 7.02 0.41 -25.73
CA ILE A 64 7.47 1.79 -25.76
C ILE A 64 7.59 2.08 -24.24
N TYR A 65 8.70 2.48 -23.63
CA TYR A 65 9.65 3.54 -23.93
C TYR A 65 10.97 3.30 -23.16
N ARG A 66 12.09 3.80 -23.70
CA ARG A 66 13.39 3.90 -23.03
C ARG A 66 13.45 5.21 -22.23
N LEU A 67 13.54 5.11 -20.90
CA LEU A 67 14.17 6.07 -20.00
C LEU A 67 14.61 5.28 -18.75
N GLU A 68 15.90 4.98 -18.65
CA GLU A 68 16.53 4.47 -17.42
C GLU A 68 16.53 5.60 -16.38
N VAL A 69 15.46 5.66 -15.59
CA VAL A 69 15.57 6.02 -14.18
C VAL A 69 15.52 4.67 -13.47
N CYS A 70 16.60 4.27 -12.81
CA CYS A 70 16.64 3.01 -12.08
C CYS A 70 15.54 3.03 -11.00
N MET A 71 14.40 2.40 -11.26
CA MET A 71 13.43 2.00 -10.23
C MET A 71 14.14 0.91 -9.43
N ASN A 72 14.48 1.20 -8.17
CA ASN A 72 15.50 0.46 -7.40
C ASN A 72 14.99 -0.01 -6.04
N VAL A 73 13.68 0.12 -5.76
CA VAL A 73 13.08 -0.32 -4.50
C VAL A 73 12.48 -1.72 -4.71
N GLU A 74 13.34 -2.73 -4.60
CA GLU A 74 12.95 -4.14 -4.67
C GLU A 74 12.97 -4.77 -3.28
N PHE A 75 12.07 -5.72 -3.02
CA PHE A 75 11.94 -6.36 -1.70
C PHE A 75 13.22 -7.10 -1.31
N SER A 76 13.76 -7.94 -2.18
CA SER A 76 15.00 -8.69 -1.93
C SER A 76 16.17 -7.76 -1.58
N LYS A 77 16.27 -6.61 -2.25
CA LYS A 77 17.31 -5.63 -1.92
C LYS A 77 17.11 -4.97 -0.57
N ALA A 78 15.85 -4.67 -0.22
CA ALA A 78 15.51 -4.15 1.09
C ALA A 78 15.83 -5.17 2.18
N ASP A 79 15.48 -6.44 1.95
CA ASP A 79 15.70 -7.54 2.90
C ASP A 79 17.19 -7.74 3.21
N GLU A 80 18.06 -7.72 2.20
CA GLU A 80 19.52 -7.73 2.38
C GLU A 80 20.00 -6.58 3.29
N LEU A 81 19.54 -5.36 3.03
CA LEU A 81 19.94 -4.18 3.80
C LEU A 81 19.41 -4.22 5.24
N TRP A 82 18.21 -4.77 5.44
CA TRP A 82 17.61 -4.98 6.76
C TRP A 82 18.38 -6.03 7.56
N HIS A 83 18.78 -7.12 6.92
CA HIS A 83 19.59 -8.16 7.53
C HIS A 83 20.96 -7.62 7.96
N ASP A 84 21.66 -6.90 7.06
CA ASP A 84 22.98 -6.33 7.32
C ASP A 84 22.97 -5.28 8.46
N ALA A 85 21.87 -4.54 8.59
CA ALA A 85 21.69 -3.51 9.60
C ALA A 85 20.98 -4.00 10.88
N GLU A 86 20.64 -5.29 10.96
CA GLU A 86 19.91 -5.92 12.08
C GLU A 86 18.59 -5.20 12.45
N CYS A 87 17.87 -4.71 11.43
CA CYS A 87 16.58 -4.03 11.61
C CYS A 87 15.52 -4.96 12.22
N TYR A 88 14.70 -4.44 13.14
CA TYR A 88 13.68 -5.24 13.84
C TYR A 88 12.37 -5.38 13.05
N GLN A 89 11.89 -4.29 12.44
CA GLN A 89 10.68 -4.26 11.61
C GLN A 89 11.00 -4.67 10.17
N SER A 90 10.07 -5.32 9.47
CA SER A 90 10.31 -5.72 8.07
C SER A 90 10.34 -4.54 7.08
N PRO A 91 10.96 -4.72 5.90
CA PRO A 91 10.88 -3.73 4.82
C PRO A 91 9.43 -3.36 4.45
N SER A 92 8.55 -4.36 4.39
CA SER A 92 7.12 -4.17 4.12
C SER A 92 6.44 -3.29 5.17
N ALA A 93 6.78 -3.47 6.46
CA ALA A 93 6.24 -2.65 7.53
C ALA A 93 6.61 -1.17 7.36
N LEU A 94 7.89 -0.85 7.10
CA LEU A 94 8.33 0.54 6.93
C LEU A 94 7.75 1.15 5.64
N HIS A 95 7.69 0.38 4.55
CA HIS A 95 7.04 0.84 3.33
C HIS A 95 5.55 1.17 3.55
N GLY A 96 4.85 0.34 4.33
CA GLY A 96 3.50 0.63 4.79
C GLY A 96 3.43 1.95 5.55
N TRP A 97 4.30 2.11 6.55
CA TRP A 97 4.40 3.33 7.35
C TRP A 97 4.57 4.59 6.50
N LEU A 98 5.55 4.60 5.60
CA LEU A 98 5.80 5.70 4.69
C LEU A 98 4.56 6.01 3.84
N THR A 99 3.94 4.96 3.30
CA THR A 99 2.75 5.10 2.45
C THR A 99 1.59 5.73 3.24
N GLY A 100 1.31 5.24 4.45
CA GLY A 100 0.25 5.79 5.31
C GLY A 100 0.50 7.25 5.69
N HIS A 101 1.75 7.58 6.00
CA HIS A 101 2.17 8.94 6.34
C HIS A 101 1.95 9.92 5.16
N LEU A 102 2.40 9.54 3.96
CA LEU A 102 2.23 10.34 2.74
C LEU A 102 0.75 10.41 2.30
N ALA A 103 0.01 9.30 2.42
CA ALA A 103 -1.42 9.21 2.12
C ALA A 103 -2.27 10.12 3.00
N ALA A 104 -1.88 10.28 4.28
CA ALA A 104 -2.50 11.24 5.20
C ALA A 104 -2.15 12.71 4.89
N GLY A 105 -1.24 12.97 3.94
CA GLY A 105 -0.88 14.32 3.49
C GLY A 105 0.39 14.88 4.11
N ALA A 106 1.12 14.10 4.92
CA ALA A 106 2.42 14.52 5.42
C ALA A 106 3.44 14.67 4.28
N ARG A 107 4.37 15.62 4.43
CA ARG A 107 5.43 15.91 3.45
C ARG A 107 6.75 16.15 4.19
N PRO A 108 7.32 15.12 4.83
CA PRO A 108 8.60 15.26 5.52
C PRO A 108 9.69 15.65 4.51
N ASN A 109 10.60 16.52 4.92
CA ASN A 109 11.84 16.67 4.17
C ASN A 109 12.73 15.43 4.38
N ARG A 110 13.80 15.29 3.58
CA ARG A 110 14.69 14.12 3.64
C ARG A 110 15.20 13.79 5.05
N GLN A 111 15.59 14.80 5.83
CA GLN A 111 16.11 14.56 7.17
C GLN A 111 15.01 14.06 8.12
N GLN A 112 13.83 14.69 8.07
CA GLN A 112 12.67 14.26 8.87
C GLN A 112 12.28 12.82 8.54
N TRP A 113 12.22 12.48 7.24
CA TRP A 113 11.92 11.13 6.81
C TRP A 113 12.95 10.12 7.33
N LEU A 114 14.25 10.41 7.18
CA LEU A 114 15.27 9.50 7.70
C LEU A 114 15.16 9.32 9.22
N ASP A 115 14.93 10.40 9.97
CA ASP A 115 14.74 10.32 11.42
C ASP A 115 13.54 9.44 11.79
N GLU A 116 12.39 9.64 11.14
CA GLU A 116 11.19 8.84 11.35
C GLU A 116 11.39 7.36 10.96
N ALA A 117 12.05 7.11 9.83
CA ALA A 117 12.33 5.76 9.35
C ALA A 117 13.25 5.00 10.30
N TYR A 118 14.35 5.61 10.75
CA TYR A 118 15.29 5.01 11.70
C TYR A 118 14.64 4.73 13.06
N THR A 119 13.80 5.65 13.54
CA THR A 119 13.02 5.40 14.75
C THR A 119 12.02 4.25 14.57
N TYR A 120 11.35 4.15 13.42
CA TYR A 120 10.37 3.08 13.18
C TYR A 120 11.01 1.69 13.05
N ILE A 121 12.20 1.59 12.45
CA ILE A 121 12.95 0.31 12.33
C ILE A 121 13.84 0.02 13.54
N GLU A 122 13.72 0.83 14.61
CA GLU A 122 14.44 0.72 15.88
C GLU A 122 15.98 0.75 15.75
N LEU A 123 16.50 1.59 14.84
CA LEU A 123 17.92 1.71 14.54
C LEU A 123 18.43 3.15 14.72
N ASP A 124 18.42 3.62 15.97
CA ASP A 124 18.74 5.03 16.29
C ASP A 124 20.25 5.34 16.28
N ASP A 125 21.10 4.39 16.68
CA ASP A 125 22.53 4.59 16.90
C ASP A 125 23.40 4.40 15.64
N GLU A 126 22.93 3.59 14.68
CA GLU A 126 23.67 3.25 13.47
C GLU A 126 22.87 3.61 12.22
N ARG A 127 23.46 4.43 11.34
CA ARG A 127 22.80 4.85 10.09
C ARG A 127 23.67 4.53 8.89
N PRO A 128 23.71 3.26 8.45
CA PRO A 128 24.52 2.86 7.30
C PRO A 128 24.16 3.72 6.07
N GLU A 129 25.19 4.19 5.37
CA GLU A 129 24.98 5.00 4.16
C GLU A 129 24.18 4.25 3.08
N PRO A 130 24.40 2.94 2.81
CA PRO A 130 23.58 2.20 1.85
C PRO A 130 22.09 2.16 2.23
N LEU A 131 21.78 1.95 3.51
CA LEU A 131 20.40 1.97 4.02
C LEU A 131 19.79 3.38 3.88
N SER A 132 20.53 4.42 4.26
CA SER A 132 20.07 5.82 4.11
C SER A 132 19.76 6.20 2.66
N GLN A 133 20.54 5.70 1.70
CA GLN A 133 20.30 5.89 0.27
C GLN A 133 19.07 5.15 -0.20
N PHE A 134 18.90 3.88 0.23
CA PHE A 134 17.73 3.08 -0.07
C PHE A 134 16.45 3.72 0.47
N LEU A 135 16.45 4.16 1.74
CA LEU A 135 15.33 4.86 2.36
C LEU A 135 14.97 6.16 1.62
N THR A 136 15.96 6.91 1.14
CA THR A 136 15.72 8.11 0.33
C THR A 136 15.04 7.74 -1.00
N ALA A 137 15.53 6.70 -1.68
CA ALA A 137 14.94 6.22 -2.93
C ALA A 137 13.50 5.69 -2.73
N MET A 138 13.26 4.96 -1.63
CA MET A 138 11.93 4.48 -1.24
C MET A 138 10.94 5.64 -1.10
N HIS A 139 11.31 6.71 -0.40
CA HIS A 139 10.46 7.90 -0.29
C HIS A 139 10.11 8.48 -1.66
N ASP A 140 11.10 8.69 -2.51
CA ASP A 140 10.91 9.31 -3.82
C ASP A 140 10.05 8.43 -4.75
N GLU A 141 10.23 7.11 -4.70
CA GLU A 141 9.45 6.14 -5.47
C GLU A 141 8.00 6.06 -4.99
N VAL A 142 7.76 5.95 -3.68
CA VAL A 142 6.40 5.93 -3.12
C VAL A 142 5.67 7.24 -3.43
N MET A 143 6.33 8.38 -3.21
CA MET A 143 5.70 9.67 -3.47
C MET A 143 5.38 9.87 -4.96
N SER A 144 6.31 9.53 -5.86
CA SER A 144 6.12 9.68 -7.31
C SER A 144 5.06 8.73 -7.88
N SER A 145 4.97 7.51 -7.34
CA SER A 145 3.98 6.52 -7.79
C SER A 145 2.57 6.80 -7.24
N LEU A 146 2.44 7.31 -6.01
CA LEU A 146 1.14 7.73 -5.44
C LEU A 146 0.51 8.91 -6.19
N VAL A 147 1.32 9.85 -6.72
CA VAL A 147 0.79 10.99 -7.51
C VAL A 147 0.55 10.66 -8.98
N SER A 148 1.01 9.51 -9.46
CA SER A 148 0.92 9.14 -10.87
C SER A 148 -0.52 8.96 -11.33
N GLU A 149 -0.85 9.47 -12.52
CA GLU A 149 -2.16 9.26 -13.15
C GLU A 149 -2.37 7.81 -13.61
N ASP A 150 -1.28 7.06 -13.84
CA ASP A 150 -1.31 5.68 -14.30
C ASP A 150 -1.57 4.67 -13.17
N MET A 151 -1.73 5.13 -11.92
CA MET A 151 -1.95 4.31 -10.72
C MET A 151 -0.96 3.15 -10.54
N HIS A 152 0.30 3.39 -10.90
CA HIS A 152 1.32 2.33 -10.90
C HIS A 152 1.93 2.03 -9.53
N TYR A 153 1.52 2.72 -8.46
CA TYR A 153 1.94 2.41 -7.08
C TYR A 153 1.82 0.93 -6.77
N GLN A 154 2.90 0.34 -6.26
CA GLN A 154 3.00 -1.06 -5.85
C GLN A 154 3.33 -1.15 -4.37
N LEU A 155 2.94 -2.27 -3.76
CA LEU A 155 3.34 -2.61 -2.40
C LEU A 155 4.75 -3.22 -2.43
N LEU A 156 5.59 -2.86 -1.46
CA LEU A 156 6.85 -3.55 -1.22
C LEU A 156 6.58 -4.85 -0.45
N LEU A 157 6.31 -5.93 -1.18
CA LEU A 157 6.04 -7.27 -0.67
C LEU A 157 6.98 -8.27 -1.37
N PRO A 158 7.31 -9.41 -0.73
CA PRO A 158 8.11 -10.44 -1.37
C PRO A 158 7.38 -11.06 -2.57
N THR A 159 8.13 -11.40 -3.61
CA THR A 159 7.63 -12.22 -4.72
C THR A 159 7.49 -13.68 -4.32
N ASP A 160 6.91 -14.50 -5.19
CA ASP A 160 6.85 -15.96 -5.00
C ASP A 160 8.22 -16.65 -5.13
N GLU A 161 9.21 -15.96 -5.69
CA GLU A 161 10.62 -16.38 -5.69
C GLU A 161 11.32 -16.06 -4.36
N ASP A 162 10.90 -14.98 -3.68
CA ASP A 162 11.51 -14.51 -2.43
C ASP A 162 10.96 -15.24 -1.20
N ALA A 163 9.65 -15.51 -1.18
CA ALA A 163 8.96 -16.05 -0.01
C ALA A 163 7.77 -16.94 -0.38
N ASP A 164 7.41 -17.85 0.54
CA ASP A 164 6.16 -18.61 0.38
C ASP A 164 4.92 -17.77 0.70
N VAL A 165 3.74 -18.29 0.37
CA VAL A 165 2.48 -17.55 0.56
C VAL A 165 2.18 -17.20 2.02
N ILE A 166 2.73 -17.96 2.98
CA ILE A 166 2.52 -17.71 4.42
C ILE A 166 3.30 -16.45 4.80
N GLU A 167 4.57 -16.41 4.44
CA GLU A 167 5.44 -15.25 4.67
C GLU A 167 4.97 -14.01 3.88
N GLN A 168 4.47 -14.19 2.66
CA GLN A 168 3.82 -13.11 1.89
C GLN A 168 2.61 -12.50 2.63
N VAL A 169 1.75 -13.34 3.23
CA VAL A 169 0.61 -12.87 4.04
C VAL A 169 1.09 -12.17 5.31
N GLU A 170 2.16 -12.65 5.95
CA GLU A 170 2.78 -11.98 7.10
C GLU A 170 3.33 -10.60 6.72
N CYS A 171 4.03 -10.48 5.60
CA CYS A 171 4.52 -9.20 5.08
C CYS A 171 3.37 -8.25 4.72
N LEU A 172 2.25 -8.75 4.18
CA LEU A 172 1.06 -7.94 3.92
C LEU A 172 0.40 -7.45 5.21
N ALA A 173 0.32 -8.30 6.24
CA ALA A 173 -0.19 -7.91 7.55
C ALA A 173 0.70 -6.84 8.19
N GLN A 174 2.01 -7.00 8.12
CA GLN A 174 3.00 -6.02 8.58
C GLN A 174 2.92 -4.71 7.79
N TRP A 175 2.77 -4.76 6.47
CA TRP A 175 2.56 -3.56 5.64
C TRP A 175 1.28 -2.83 6.04
N SER A 176 0.18 -3.57 6.25
CA SER A 176 -1.11 -2.99 6.64
C SER A 176 -1.03 -2.33 8.01
N LYS A 177 -0.36 -2.97 8.98
CA LYS A 177 -0.07 -2.37 10.29
C LYS A 177 0.78 -1.11 10.15
N GLY A 178 1.87 -1.19 9.38
CA GLY A 178 2.74 -0.05 9.12
C GLY A 178 1.96 1.13 8.55
N PHE A 179 1.09 0.89 7.56
CA PHE A 179 0.21 1.92 7.00
C PHE A 179 -0.60 2.65 8.08
N LEU A 180 -1.20 1.92 9.01
CA LEU A 180 -1.97 2.50 10.11
C LEU A 180 -1.08 3.30 11.08
N ASP A 181 0.10 2.78 11.40
CA ASP A 181 1.06 3.45 12.28
C ASP A 181 1.55 4.77 11.66
N GLY A 182 1.88 4.77 10.37
CA GLY A 182 2.31 5.97 9.64
C GLY A 182 1.17 6.97 9.41
N PHE A 183 -0.04 6.48 9.13
CA PHE A 183 -1.23 7.29 9.07
C PHE A 183 -1.49 7.98 10.42
N GLY A 184 -1.39 7.26 11.54
CA GLY A 184 -1.52 7.82 12.88
C GLY A 184 -0.43 8.86 13.21
N ALA A 185 0.81 8.60 12.80
CA ALA A 185 1.93 9.52 12.99
C ALA A 185 1.77 10.87 12.25
N SER A 186 0.95 10.93 11.19
CA SER A 186 0.68 12.18 10.48
C SER A 186 -0.05 13.24 11.31
N GLY A 187 -0.70 12.83 12.41
CA GLY A 187 -1.52 13.70 13.26
C GLY A 187 -2.90 14.04 12.69
N VAL A 188 -3.31 13.44 11.57
CA VAL A 188 -4.67 13.58 11.04
C VAL A 188 -5.68 13.04 12.05
N LYS A 189 -6.71 13.83 12.33
CA LYS A 189 -7.73 13.47 13.31
C LYS A 189 -8.89 12.72 12.67
N ALA A 190 -9.43 11.74 13.38
CA ALA A 190 -10.52 10.91 12.90
C ALA A 190 -11.80 11.70 12.53
N ASP A 191 -12.04 12.85 13.17
CA ASP A 191 -13.18 13.73 12.88
C ASP A 191 -13.07 14.48 11.54
N GLN A 192 -11.92 14.42 10.88
CA GLN A 192 -11.66 15.01 9.56
C GLN A 192 -11.81 13.99 8.43
N LEU A 193 -12.05 12.72 8.74
CA LEU A 193 -12.07 11.63 7.77
C LEU A 193 -13.49 11.38 7.24
N SER A 194 -13.60 11.09 5.95
CA SER A 194 -14.84 10.60 5.36
C SER A 194 -15.13 9.16 5.79
N ASP A 195 -16.40 8.75 5.69
CA ASP A 195 -16.79 7.36 5.95
C ASP A 195 -16.02 6.37 5.06
N ASP A 196 -15.75 6.74 3.80
CA ASP A 196 -14.97 5.92 2.86
C ASP A 196 -13.54 5.68 3.36
N VAL A 197 -12.87 6.72 3.90
CA VAL A 197 -11.52 6.58 4.46
C VAL A 197 -11.56 5.74 5.73
N LEU A 198 -12.57 5.93 6.58
CA LEU A 198 -12.74 5.12 7.80
C LEU A 198 -13.02 3.64 7.48
N GLU A 199 -13.77 3.33 6.41
CA GLU A 199 -13.98 1.96 5.95
C GLU A 199 -12.66 1.33 5.50
N VAL A 200 -11.87 2.04 4.69
CA VAL A 200 -10.57 1.57 4.23
C VAL A 200 -9.60 1.32 5.39
N LEU A 201 -9.54 2.23 6.38
CA LEU A 201 -8.67 2.05 7.55
C LEU A 201 -9.10 0.82 8.39
N ARG A 202 -10.40 0.52 8.48
CA ARG A 202 -10.88 -0.69 9.16
C ARG A 202 -10.54 -1.97 8.39
N ASP A 203 -10.59 -1.94 7.06
CA ASP A 203 -10.15 -3.07 6.25
C ASP A 203 -8.65 -3.36 6.48
N LEU A 204 -7.81 -2.32 6.48
CA LEU A 204 -6.37 -2.45 6.75
C LEU A 204 -6.07 -2.90 8.18
N ASP A 205 -6.86 -2.47 9.17
CA ASP A 205 -6.76 -2.97 10.55
C ASP A 205 -7.05 -4.47 10.61
N ALA A 206 -8.06 -4.92 9.87
CA ALA A 206 -8.38 -6.34 9.79
C ALA A 206 -7.29 -7.14 9.06
N PHE A 207 -6.66 -6.57 8.02
CA PHE A 207 -5.54 -7.19 7.31
C PHE A 207 -4.28 -7.27 8.17
N SER A 208 -4.07 -6.31 9.07
CA SER A 208 -2.95 -6.33 10.03
C SER A 208 -2.94 -7.54 10.96
N GLN A 209 -4.09 -8.24 11.05
CA GLN A 209 -4.29 -9.45 11.85
C GLN A 209 -4.43 -10.71 10.98
N ALA A 210 -4.15 -10.63 9.68
CA ALA A 210 -4.25 -11.76 8.77
C ALA A 210 -3.18 -12.82 9.08
N SER A 211 -3.59 -14.10 9.04
CA SER A 211 -2.71 -15.26 9.17
C SER A 211 -3.27 -16.44 8.38
N ILE A 212 -2.40 -17.35 7.93
CA ILE A 212 -2.82 -18.58 7.25
C ILE A 212 -3.02 -19.71 8.26
N ASP A 213 -4.26 -20.18 8.39
CA ASP A 213 -4.61 -21.32 9.26
C ASP A 213 -4.38 -22.69 8.60
N GLU A 214 -4.55 -22.77 7.28
CA GLU A 214 -4.35 -23.98 6.48
C GLU A 214 -3.26 -23.75 5.41
N PRO A 215 -1.98 -24.01 5.74
CA PRO A 215 -0.83 -23.74 4.86
C PRO A 215 -0.92 -24.34 3.46
N HIS A 216 -1.62 -25.47 3.31
CA HIS A 216 -1.70 -26.23 2.06
C HIS A 216 -3.00 -26.02 1.29
N ALA A 217 -3.81 -25.01 1.65
CA ALA A 217 -5.01 -24.68 0.92
C ALA A 217 -4.65 -24.12 -0.47
N ALA A 218 -5.27 -24.68 -1.51
CA ALA A 218 -4.92 -24.40 -2.91
C ALA A 218 -5.34 -22.99 -3.38
N ASP A 219 -6.12 -22.27 -2.58
CA ASP A 219 -6.62 -20.93 -2.86
C ASP A 219 -5.84 -19.82 -2.12
N ASN A 220 -4.86 -20.16 -1.27
CA ASN A 220 -4.07 -19.19 -0.50
C ASN A 220 -3.43 -18.12 -1.38
N GLU A 221 -2.79 -18.50 -2.49
CA GLU A 221 -2.14 -17.56 -3.42
C GLU A 221 -3.13 -16.59 -4.08
N VAL A 222 -4.32 -17.10 -4.43
CA VAL A 222 -5.39 -16.28 -5.02
C VAL A 222 -5.93 -15.29 -4.01
N ILE A 223 -6.17 -15.75 -2.78
CA ILE A 223 -6.63 -14.89 -1.68
C ILE A 223 -5.60 -13.83 -1.36
N TYR A 224 -4.32 -14.20 -1.25
CA TYR A 224 -3.22 -13.27 -1.04
C TYR A 224 -3.20 -12.18 -2.12
N ALA A 225 -3.26 -12.56 -3.40
CA ALA A 225 -3.27 -11.60 -4.51
C ALA A 225 -4.47 -10.63 -4.44
N GLU A 226 -5.66 -11.10 -4.05
CA GLU A 226 -6.83 -10.25 -3.85
C GLU A 226 -6.65 -9.26 -2.68
N LEU A 227 -6.07 -9.71 -1.56
CA LEU A 227 -5.82 -8.87 -0.39
C LEU A 227 -4.73 -7.83 -0.67
N ALA A 228 -3.65 -8.23 -1.34
CA ALA A 228 -2.58 -7.32 -1.75
C ALA A 228 -3.11 -6.22 -2.69
N GLU A 229 -3.95 -6.57 -3.67
CA GLU A 229 -4.57 -5.57 -4.55
C GLU A 229 -5.52 -4.66 -3.77
N HIS A 230 -6.31 -5.19 -2.83
CA HIS A 230 -7.18 -4.35 -1.99
C HIS A 230 -6.38 -3.37 -1.14
N ALA A 231 -5.26 -3.80 -0.56
CA ALA A 231 -4.36 -2.95 0.21
C ALA A 231 -3.73 -1.84 -0.66
N ARG A 232 -3.29 -2.17 -1.89
CA ARG A 232 -2.76 -1.21 -2.86
C ARG A 232 -3.78 -0.14 -3.24
N ILE A 233 -5.00 -0.57 -3.54
CA ILE A 233 -6.11 0.30 -3.90
C ILE A 233 -6.58 1.15 -2.70
N SER A 234 -6.51 0.59 -1.50
CA SER A 234 -6.78 1.30 -0.23
C SER A 234 -5.82 2.47 -0.03
N ALA A 235 -4.51 2.26 -0.20
CA ALA A 235 -3.52 3.33 -0.12
C ALA A 235 -3.81 4.48 -1.11
N LEU A 236 -4.05 4.14 -2.37
CA LEU A 236 -4.38 5.12 -3.42
C LEU A 236 -5.67 5.89 -3.09
N THR A 237 -6.68 5.21 -2.55
CA THR A 237 -7.94 5.83 -2.15
C THR A 237 -7.75 6.86 -1.05
N VAL A 238 -7.04 6.49 0.01
CA VAL A 238 -6.73 7.40 1.11
C VAL A 238 -5.94 8.60 0.59
N PHE A 239 -4.89 8.34 -0.20
CA PHE A 239 -4.06 9.38 -0.79
C PHE A 239 -4.90 10.36 -1.62
N TYR A 240 -5.66 9.89 -2.61
CA TYR A 240 -6.47 10.78 -3.45
C TYR A 240 -7.58 11.47 -2.67
N THR A 241 -8.15 10.83 -1.65
CA THR A 241 -9.23 11.47 -0.87
C THR A 241 -8.70 12.63 -0.04
N LEU A 242 -7.54 12.46 0.61
CA LEU A 242 -6.99 13.44 1.54
C LEU A 242 -6.05 14.47 0.88
N ASN A 243 -5.51 14.18 -0.31
CA ASN A 243 -4.57 15.06 -1.01
C ASN A 243 -5.21 15.82 -2.18
N ARG A 244 -6.52 15.70 -2.39
CA ARG A 244 -7.24 16.50 -3.38
C ARG A 244 -7.19 17.98 -3.01
N GLN A 245 -6.75 18.80 -3.96
CA GLN A 245 -6.88 20.25 -3.80
C GLN A 245 -8.37 20.61 -3.69
N PRO A 246 -8.76 21.50 -2.76
CA PRO A 246 -10.11 22.06 -2.77
C PRO A 246 -10.36 22.71 -4.13
N PRO A 247 -11.60 22.66 -4.66
CA PRO A 247 -11.91 23.33 -5.91
C PRO A 247 -11.51 24.80 -5.78
N ALA A 248 -10.77 25.32 -6.76
CA ALA A 248 -10.41 26.73 -6.79
C ALA A 248 -11.69 27.56 -6.58
N SER A 249 -11.71 28.39 -5.53
CA SER A 249 -12.81 29.32 -5.30
C SER A 249 -13.08 30.04 -6.62
N PRO A 250 -14.34 30.07 -7.12
CA PRO A 250 -14.64 30.85 -8.30
C PRO A 250 -14.17 32.27 -8.02
N ALA A 251 -13.23 32.76 -8.83
CA ALA A 251 -12.77 34.13 -8.74
C ALA A 251 -14.02 35.01 -8.75
N LEU A 252 -14.25 35.75 -7.66
CA LEU A 252 -15.24 36.80 -7.66
C LEU A 252 -14.74 37.86 -8.64
N GLN A 253 -15.40 37.85 -9.81
CA GLN A 253 -15.46 38.88 -10.86
C GLN A 253 -14.34 38.88 -11.91
#